data_AF-A0AAV5UY38-F1
#
_entry.id   AF-A0AAV5UY38-F1
#
_cell.length_a   1.000
_cell.length_b   1.000
_cell.length_c   1.000
_cell.angle_alpha   90.00
_cell.angle_beta   90.00
_cell.angle_gamma   90.00
#
_symmetry.space_group_name_H-M   'P 1'
#
loop_
_entity.id
_entity.type
_entity.pdbx_description
1 polymer ?
#
loop_
_entity_poly.entity_id
_entity_poly.type
_entity_poly.pdbx_seq_one_letter_code
_entity_poly.pdbx_strand_id
1 'polypeptide(L)'
;YLDVQAMAVNETWLHRCDHGVFFTNEPFEEDKKVPFRTVFAGIPDTYDNLFYKSRYAFYYISNILKANFEWYVKADDDTFFILENLRSYLRKFDPNEPYYFGYRMSHFLVGARL
;
A
#
# COMPACT_ATOMS: atom_id res chain seq x y z
N TYR A 1 -17.28 5.14 4.57
CA TYR A 1 -16.26 6.16 4.24
C TYR A 1 -15.13 5.51 3.47
N LEU A 2 -14.50 4.48 4.05
CA LEU A 2 -13.52 3.59 3.40
C LEU A 2 -13.97 3.13 2.00
N ASP A 3 -15.23 2.74 1.85
CA ASP A 3 -15.74 2.18 0.60
C ASP A 3 -15.68 3.15 -0.59
N VAL A 4 -15.97 4.43 -0.37
CA VAL A 4 -15.95 5.44 -1.45
C VAL A 4 -14.51 5.73 -1.88
N GLN A 5 -13.59 5.82 -0.91
CA GLN A 5 -12.16 6.02 -1.17
C GLN A 5 -11.57 4.81 -1.91
N ALA A 6 -11.88 3.60 -1.44
CA ALA A 6 -11.44 2.36 -2.08
C ALA A 6 -11.99 2.22 -3.51
N MET A 7 -13.26 2.59 -3.74
CA MET A 7 -13.84 2.64 -5.08
C MET A 7 -13.13 3.65 -5.97
N ALA A 8 -12.89 4.88 -5.49
CA ALA A 8 -12.20 5.90 -6.26
C ALA A 8 -10.78 5.46 -6.67
N VAL A 9 -10.03 4.85 -5.76
CA VAL A 9 -8.71 4.28 -6.05
C VAL A 9 -8.80 3.12 -7.06
N ASN A 10 -9.78 2.23 -6.90
CA ASN A 10 -10.03 1.11 -7.81
C ASN A 10 -10.37 1.57 -9.24
N GLU A 11 -11.26 2.55 -9.36
CA GLU A 11 -11.73 3.12 -10.62
C GLU A 11 -10.69 4.04 -11.29
N THR A 12 -9.59 4.38 -10.62
CA THR A 12 -8.57 5.30 -11.14
C THR A 12 -7.19 4.67 -11.37
N TRP A 13 -6.35 4.55 -10.35
CA TRP A 13 -4.96 4.13 -10.55
C TRP A 13 -4.73 2.66 -10.23
N LEU A 14 -5.52 2.05 -9.35
CA LEU A 14 -5.28 0.66 -8.92
C LEU A 14 -5.50 -0.34 -10.06
N HIS A 15 -6.54 -0.16 -10.88
CA HIS A 15 -6.80 -1.04 -12.04
C HIS A 15 -5.73 -0.94 -13.14
N ARG A 16 -4.83 0.04 -13.04
CA ARG A 16 -3.74 0.28 -13.99
C ARG A 16 -2.44 -0.41 -13.53
N CYS A 17 -2.40 -0.89 -12.29
CA CYS A 17 -1.33 -1.72 -11.75
C CYS A 17 -1.41 -3.13 -12.36
N ASP A 18 -0.27 -3.82 -12.42
CA ASP A 18 -0.23 -5.23 -12.83
C ASP A 18 -0.94 -6.13 -11.81
N HIS A 19 -0.93 -5.71 -10.54
CA HIS A 19 -1.75 -6.26 -9.47
C HIS A 19 -2.03 -5.20 -8.41
N GLY A 20 -3.25 -5.20 -7.87
CA GLY A 20 -3.68 -4.27 -6.84
C GLY A 20 -4.63 -4.94 -5.86
N VAL A 21 -4.45 -4.70 -4.58
CA VAL A 21 -5.26 -5.28 -3.51
C VAL A 21 -5.36 -4.32 -2.33
N PHE A 22 -6.55 -4.18 -1.78
CA PHE A 22 -6.78 -3.53 -0.50
C PHE A 22 -6.60 -4.52 0.63
N PHE A 23 -5.91 -4.08 1.69
CA PHE A 23 -5.84 -4.83 2.93
C PHE A 23 -6.70 -4.16 3.99
N THR A 24 -7.67 -4.92 4.48
CA THR A 24 -8.73 -4.41 5.34
C THR A 24 -8.86 -5.23 6.62
N ASN A 25 -9.51 -4.63 7.60
CA ASN A 25 -9.95 -5.32 8.82
C ASN A 25 -11.21 -6.14 8.57
N GLU A 26 -12.16 -5.53 7.88
CA GLU A 26 -13.49 -6.09 7.58
C GLU A 26 -13.69 -6.20 6.06
N PRO A 27 -14.55 -7.11 5.60
CA PRO A 27 -14.82 -7.25 4.17
C PRO A 27 -15.54 -6.02 3.61
N PHE A 28 -15.29 -5.70 2.33
CA PHE A 28 -16.17 -4.80 1.59
C PHE A 28 -17.49 -5.51 1.26
N GLU A 29 -18.53 -4.73 1.00
CA GLU A 29 -19.79 -5.26 0.46
C GLU A 29 -19.54 -6.01 -0.86
N GLU A 30 -20.14 -7.19 -1.03
CA GLU A 30 -19.84 -8.10 -2.15
C GLU A 30 -20.16 -7.51 -3.54
N ASP A 31 -21.03 -6.51 -3.60
CA ASP A 31 -21.38 -5.80 -4.84
C ASP A 31 -20.28 -4.82 -5.30
N LYS A 32 -19.39 -4.41 -4.40
CA LYS A 32 -18.25 -3.55 -4.70
C LYS A 32 -17.14 -4.40 -5.30
N LYS A 33 -16.94 -4.30 -6.61
CA LYS A 33 -15.89 -5.00 -7.40
C LYS A 33 -14.46 -4.50 -7.10
N VAL A 34 -14.17 -4.21 -5.84
CA VAL A 34 -12.87 -3.76 -5.35
C VAL A 34 -12.09 -5.00 -4.92
N PRO A 35 -10.85 -5.21 -5.41
CA PRO A 35 -10.05 -6.35 -4.97
C PRO A 35 -9.56 -6.12 -3.53
N PHE A 36 -9.96 -6.97 -2.60
CA PHE A 36 -9.56 -6.84 -1.19
C PHE A 36 -9.20 -8.19 -0.54
N ARG A 37 -8.48 -8.11 0.58
CA ARG A 37 -8.25 -9.22 1.52
C ARG A 37 -8.36 -8.68 2.95
N THR A 38 -9.10 -9.40 3.80
CA THR A 38 -9.29 -9.08 5.21
C THR A 38 -8.10 -9.54 6.08
N VAL A 39 -6.88 -9.26 5.63
CA VAL A 39 -5.65 -9.72 6.31
C VAL A 39 -5.45 -9.07 7.68
N PHE A 40 -6.14 -7.96 7.97
CA PHE A 40 -6.07 -7.29 9.26
C PHE A 40 -7.21 -7.67 10.20
N ALA A 41 -8.04 -8.66 9.86
CA ALA A 41 -9.08 -9.15 10.73
C ALA A 41 -8.50 -9.52 12.11
N GLY A 42 -9.09 -8.97 13.18
CA GLY A 42 -8.63 -9.15 14.56
C GLY A 42 -7.45 -8.27 15.01
N ILE A 43 -6.86 -7.45 14.14
CA ILE A 43 -5.85 -6.43 14.53
C ILE A 43 -6.58 -5.12 14.84
N PRO A 44 -6.55 -4.59 16.07
CA PRO A 44 -7.23 -3.33 16.40
C PRO A 44 -6.82 -2.19 15.46
N ASP A 45 -7.81 -1.42 15.00
CA ASP A 45 -7.56 -0.29 14.11
C ASP A 45 -7.13 0.95 14.90
N THR A 46 -5.85 0.98 15.24
CA THR A 46 -5.21 2.07 16.00
C THR A 46 -3.98 2.56 15.27
N TYR A 47 -3.62 3.81 15.52
CA TYR A 47 -2.41 4.43 14.94
C TYR A 47 -1.15 3.60 15.25
N ASP A 48 -1.02 3.10 16.47
CA ASP A 48 0.13 2.30 16.91
C ASP A 48 0.27 0.98 16.13
N ASN A 49 -0.83 0.45 15.59
CA ASN A 49 -0.83 -0.77 14.80
C ASN A 49 -0.54 -0.53 13.31
N LEU A 50 -0.49 0.71 12.81
CA LEU A 50 -0.29 0.98 11.38
C LEU A 50 1.04 0.44 10.85
N PHE A 51 2.10 0.53 11.65
CA PHE A 51 3.40 -0.03 11.28
C PHE A 51 3.36 -1.56 11.21
N TYR A 52 2.68 -2.20 12.18
CA TYR A 52 2.49 -3.64 12.18
C TYR A 52 1.68 -4.10 10.97
N LYS A 53 0.55 -3.45 10.68
CA LYS A 53 -0.29 -3.70 9.50
C LYS A 53 0.52 -3.57 8.20
N SER A 54 1.32 -2.51 8.06
CA SER A 54 2.17 -2.29 6.88
C SER A 54 3.20 -3.41 6.69
N ARG A 55 3.88 -3.83 7.77
CA ARG A 55 4.83 -4.95 7.71
C ARG A 55 4.15 -6.27 7.38
N TYR A 56 3.00 -6.52 7.98
CA TYR A 56 2.22 -7.74 7.76
C TYR A 56 1.72 -7.83 6.31
N ALA A 57 1.28 -6.71 5.73
CA ALA A 57 0.89 -6.61 4.32
C ALA A 57 2.03 -7.03 3.37
N PHE A 58 3.24 -6.48 3.54
CA PHE A 58 4.39 -6.86 2.71
C PHE A 58 4.79 -8.33 2.91
N TYR A 59 4.72 -8.84 4.15
CA TYR A 59 4.95 -10.25 4.43
C TYR A 59 3.93 -11.14 3.71
N TYR A 60 2.64 -10.78 3.78
CA TYR A 60 1.54 -11.51 3.18
C TYR A 60 1.70 -11.60 1.65
N ILE A 61 2.00 -10.48 0.99
CA ILE A 61 2.19 -10.45 -0.47
C ILE A 61 3.38 -11.34 -0.89
N SER A 62 4.53 -11.18 -0.23
CA SER A 62 5.76 -11.88 -0.63
C SER A 62 5.72 -13.37 -0.31
N ASN A 63 5.18 -13.78 0.84
CA ASN A 63 5.24 -15.16 1.32
C ASN A 63 3.99 -15.98 1.01
N ILE A 64 2.80 -15.35 1.10
CA ILE A 64 1.52 -16.08 1.01
C ILE A 64 0.97 -16.03 -0.41
N LEU A 65 0.88 -14.83 -0.99
CA LEU A 65 0.49 -14.71 -2.40
C LEU A 65 1.60 -15.19 -3.34
N LYS A 66 2.85 -15.33 -2.84
CA LYS A 66 4.05 -15.64 -3.61
C LYS A 66 4.10 -14.81 -4.89
N ALA A 67 3.69 -13.56 -4.75
CA ALA A 67 3.61 -12.67 -5.87
C ALA A 67 5.04 -12.40 -6.32
N ASN A 68 5.38 -12.69 -7.57
CA ASN A 68 6.70 -12.44 -8.12
C ASN A 68 6.68 -11.11 -8.86
N PHE A 69 6.61 -10.01 -8.11
CA PHE A 69 6.75 -8.67 -8.66
C PHE A 69 8.15 -8.12 -8.40
N GLU A 70 8.64 -7.36 -9.36
CA GLU A 70 9.89 -6.60 -9.26
C GLU A 70 9.76 -5.43 -8.27
N TRP A 71 8.58 -4.83 -8.20
CA TRP A 71 8.31 -3.63 -7.40
C TRP A 71 7.02 -3.80 -6.59
N TYR A 72 7.09 -3.41 -5.31
CA TYR A 72 5.94 -3.35 -4.42
C TYR A 72 5.74 -1.92 -3.94
N VAL A 73 4.50 -1.47 -3.89
CA VAL A 73 4.14 -0.14 -3.40
C VAL A 73 3.06 -0.27 -2.33
N LYS A 74 3.22 0.49 -1.25
CA LYS A 74 2.19 0.73 -0.24
C LYS A 74 1.65 2.13 -0.44
N ALA A 75 0.34 2.27 -0.39
CA ALA A 75 -0.37 3.55 -0.41
C ALA A 75 -1.55 3.49 0.56
N ASP A 76 -2.01 4.65 0.99
CA ASP A 76 -3.27 4.80 1.74
C ASP A 76 -4.43 5.09 0.76
N ASP A 77 -5.67 5.00 1.23
CA ASP A 77 -6.88 5.12 0.41
C ASP A 77 -7.20 6.55 -0.04
N ASP A 78 -6.45 7.54 0.46
CA ASP A 78 -6.45 8.94 0.07
C ASP A 78 -5.27 9.32 -0.86
N THR A 79 -4.50 8.34 -1.32
CA THR A 79 -3.34 8.52 -2.19
C THR A 79 -3.70 8.38 -3.67
N PHE A 80 -3.08 9.19 -4.54
CA PHE A 80 -3.23 9.09 -6.00
C PHE A 80 -1.88 8.89 -6.69
N PHE A 81 -1.79 7.86 -7.54
CA PHE A 81 -0.61 7.62 -8.38
C PHE A 81 -0.86 7.87 -9.86
N ILE A 82 0.10 8.53 -10.50
CA ILE A 82 0.23 8.52 -11.97
C ILE A 82 1.19 7.38 -12.33
N LEU A 83 0.63 6.20 -12.63
CA LEU A 83 1.45 4.99 -12.83
C LEU A 83 2.42 5.08 -14.00
N GLU A 84 2.15 5.88 -15.03
CA GLU A 84 3.08 6.12 -16.13
C GLU A 84 4.35 6.79 -15.64
N ASN A 85 4.21 7.78 -14.75
CA ASN A 85 5.34 8.47 -14.15
C ASN A 85 6.11 7.51 -13.23
N LEU A 86 5.41 6.73 -12.41
CA LEU A 86 6.02 5.73 -11.54
C LEU A 86 6.79 4.68 -12.34
N ARG A 87 6.18 4.09 -13.37
CA ARG A 87 6.83 3.10 -14.25
C ARG A 87 8.03 3.69 -14.99
N SER A 88 7.90 4.91 -15.52
CA SER A 88 9.01 5.62 -16.17
C SER A 88 10.19 5.84 -15.22
N TYR A 89 9.91 6.15 -13.95
CA TYR A 89 10.92 6.31 -12.92
C TYR A 89 11.60 4.98 -12.55
N LEU A 90 10.82 3.94 -12.26
CA LEU A 90 11.34 2.64 -11.80
C LEU A 90 12.16 1.91 -12.87
N ARG A 91 11.87 2.11 -14.17
CA ARG A 91 12.63 1.53 -15.30
C ARG A 91 14.12 1.92 -15.33
N LYS A 92 14.53 2.90 -14.54
CA LYS A 92 15.92 3.37 -14.46
C LYS A 92 16.78 2.58 -13.47
N PHE A 93 16.18 1.67 -12.72
CA PHE A 93 16.82 0.93 -11.62
C PHE A 93 16.77 -0.58 -11.89
N ASP A 94 17.81 -1.31 -11.45
CA ASP A 94 17.82 -2.77 -11.48
C ASP A 94 16.90 -3.31 -10.36
N PRO A 95 15.83 -4.07 -10.69
CA PRO A 95 14.92 -4.60 -9.68
C PRO A 95 15.54 -5.67 -8.77
N ASN A 96 16.73 -6.19 -9.09
CA ASN A 96 17.45 -7.15 -8.25
C ASN A 96 18.28 -6.48 -7.14
N GLU A 97 18.41 -5.16 -7.18
CA GLU A 97 19.10 -4.38 -6.16
C GLU A 97 18.11 -3.87 -5.08
N PRO A 98 18.54 -3.73 -3.81
CA PRO A 98 17.66 -3.48 -2.67
C PRO A 98 17.25 -2.01 -2.54
N TYR A 99 16.52 -1.48 -3.53
CA TYR A 99 16.05 -0.11 -3.52
C TYR A 99 14.81 0.10 -2.63
N TYR A 100 14.77 1.25 -1.96
CA TYR A 100 13.58 1.75 -1.28
C TYR A 100 13.39 3.23 -1.63
N PHE A 101 12.23 3.56 -2.20
CA PHE A 101 11.88 4.92 -2.62
C PHE A 101 10.71 5.44 -1.79
N GLY A 102 10.73 6.75 -1.55
CA GLY A 102 9.66 7.45 -0.86
C GLY A 102 10.13 8.76 -0.26
N TYR A 103 9.21 9.47 0.38
CA TYR A 103 9.57 10.62 1.16
C TYR A 103 10.08 10.16 2.53
N ARG A 104 11.37 10.38 2.80
CA ARG A 104 11.93 10.13 4.13
C ARG A 104 11.51 11.28 5.03
N MET A 105 10.50 11.05 5.88
CA MET A 105 10.11 12.01 6.90
C MET A 105 11.29 12.27 7.84
N SER A 106 11.89 13.46 7.76
CA SER A 106 12.76 13.96 8.81
C SER A 106 11.88 14.42 9.96
N HIS A 107 11.96 13.79 11.12
CA HIS A 107 11.37 14.36 12.32
C HIS A 107 12.08 15.69 12.57
N PHE A 108 11.39 16.81 12.33
CA PHE A 108 11.78 18.05 12.98
C PHE A 108 11.55 17.81 14.47
N LEU A 109 12.63 17.49 15.19
CA LEU A 109 12.64 17.55 16.65
C LEU A 109 12.53 19.03 17.04
N VAL A 110 11.32 19.58 16.96
CA VAL A 110 11.00 20.84 17.63
C VAL A 110 10.99 20.51 19.13
N GLY A 111 12.13 20.67 19.79
CA GLY A 111 12.19 20.67 21.26
C GLY A 111 13.23 19.78 21.95
N ALA A 112 14.21 19.19 21.27
CA ALA A 112 15.37 18.63 21.97
C ALA A 112 16.29 19.79 22.41
N ARG A 113 15.94 20.46 23.52
CA ARG A 113 16.92 21.23 24.30
C ARG A 113 17.87 20.22 24.95
N LEU A 114 19.16 20.31 24.59
CA LEU A 114 20.27 19.78 25.37
C LEU A 114 20.27 20.40 26.78
#